data_AF-A0A2N1UVA4-F1
#
_entry.id   AF-A0A2N1UVA4-F1
#
_cell.length_a   1.000
_cell.length_b   1.000
_cell.length_c   1.000
_cell.angle_alpha   90.00
_cell.angle_beta   90.00
_cell.angle_gamma   90.00
#
_symmetry.space_group_name_H-M   'P 1'
#
loop_
_entity.id
_entity.type
_entity.pdbx_description
1 polymer ?
#
loop_
_entity_poly.entity_id
_entity_poly.type
_entity_poly.pdbx_seq_one_letter_code
_entity_poly.pdbx_strand_id
1 'polypeptide(L)'
;MLKQLNQLSQLKQLNQLGDLKEAQSILQQRDSQRYGAAQTLYTQAQDLLGAYNRSLDTQTLRQCMLVLTECIRASRSYPEPYLLLAYIYHALRLPQLALRYLRVVSHLQSDHPLLLKLQQAITDGYEAPLVQRKSSSSGFALLDLEEVDYDALYDEVDAHIAREIRTVMDIPLPVRPQGSEELIADLQSWRVGIEQTLELLGSQLEVIEQEIDCGPLRSKLRLIENRWRQLTAMEEHSRQFLNLRQAMFFELALVQAEADQDHPSEQQLEGFLDHCDAWADQLDTLSSRGLDISELESEYARLVEAVTQLQERLDS
;
A
#
# COMPACT_ATOMS: atom_id res chain seq x y z
N MET A 1 -26.35 -12.13 43.61
CA MET A 1 -25.21 -11.55 42.87
C MET A 1 -24.28 -12.58 42.24
N LEU A 2 -23.65 -13.51 42.98
CA LEU A 2 -22.70 -14.49 42.39
C LEU A 2 -23.28 -15.38 41.25
N LYS A 3 -24.56 -15.79 41.34
CA LYS A 3 -25.22 -16.56 40.26
C LYS A 3 -25.47 -15.74 38.98
N GLN A 4 -25.72 -14.44 39.10
CA GLN A 4 -25.95 -13.56 37.94
C GLN A 4 -24.66 -13.22 37.19
N LEU A 5 -23.53 -13.10 37.90
CA LEU A 5 -22.21 -12.90 37.28
C LEU A 5 -21.76 -14.13 36.47
N ASN A 6 -22.03 -15.35 36.95
CA ASN A 6 -21.73 -16.57 36.19
C ASN A 6 -22.59 -16.70 34.91
N GLN A 7 -23.85 -16.28 34.95
CA GLN A 7 -24.72 -16.30 33.77
C GLN A 7 -24.28 -15.30 32.70
N LEU A 8 -23.85 -14.09 33.09
CA LEU A 8 -23.31 -13.08 32.15
C LEU A 8 -21.97 -13.51 31.53
N SER A 9 -21.11 -14.18 32.29
CA SER A 9 -19.85 -14.73 31.76
C SER A 9 -20.10 -15.84 30.73
N GLN A 10 -21.06 -16.73 31.00
CA GLN A 10 -21.43 -17.81 30.07
C GLN A 10 -22.07 -17.27 28.78
N LEU A 11 -22.90 -16.22 28.88
CA LEU A 11 -23.48 -15.57 27.70
C LEU A 11 -22.43 -14.85 26.84
N LYS A 12 -21.42 -14.20 27.46
CA LYS A 12 -20.30 -13.62 26.71
C LYS A 12 -19.46 -14.67 25.99
N GLN A 13 -19.21 -15.81 26.62
CA GLN A 13 -18.48 -16.92 25.99
C GLN A 13 -19.28 -17.57 24.85
N LEU A 14 -20.60 -17.68 24.97
CA LEU A 14 -21.47 -18.19 23.91
C LEU A 14 -21.52 -17.25 22.69
N ASN A 15 -21.57 -15.93 22.91
CA ASN A 15 -21.50 -14.96 21.82
C ASN A 15 -20.13 -15.00 21.11
N GLN A 16 -19.03 -15.09 21.85
CA GLN A 16 -17.68 -15.25 21.28
C GLN A 16 -17.53 -16.52 20.42
N LEU A 17 -18.17 -17.63 20.81
CA LEU A 17 -18.19 -18.86 20.01
C LEU A 17 -19.05 -18.73 18.75
N GLY A 18 -20.11 -17.93 18.78
CA GLY A 18 -20.91 -17.57 17.60
C GLY A 18 -20.07 -16.81 16.57
N ASP A 19 -19.42 -15.73 17.02
CA ASP A 19 -18.58 -14.88 16.17
C ASP A 19 -17.42 -15.66 15.54
N LEU A 20 -16.80 -16.58 16.29
CA LEU A 20 -15.73 -17.44 15.76
C LEU A 20 -16.21 -18.41 14.67
N LYS A 21 -17.40 -18.99 14.83
CA LYS A 21 -17.98 -19.88 13.81
C LYS A 21 -18.35 -19.11 12.55
N GLU A 22 -18.88 -17.90 12.70
CA GLU A 22 -19.19 -17.03 11.57
C GLU A 22 -17.91 -16.61 10.82
N ALA A 23 -16.87 -16.18 11.55
CA ALA A 23 -15.57 -15.86 10.96
C ALA A 23 -14.95 -17.07 10.23
N GLN A 24 -15.04 -18.27 10.81
CA GLN A 24 -14.58 -19.50 10.17
C GLN A 24 -15.37 -19.80 8.88
N SER A 25 -16.70 -19.65 8.90
CA SER A 25 -17.55 -19.82 7.73
C SER A 25 -17.20 -18.83 6.62
N ILE A 26 -16.96 -17.56 6.95
CA ILE A 26 -16.55 -16.52 5.99
C ILE A 26 -15.18 -16.86 5.38
N LEU A 27 -14.22 -17.30 6.19
CA LEU A 27 -12.90 -17.72 5.70
C LEU A 27 -13.01 -18.92 4.75
N GLN A 28 -13.75 -19.96 5.13
CA GLN A 28 -14.00 -21.12 4.27
C GLN A 28 -14.67 -20.73 2.96
N GLN A 29 -15.64 -19.81 3.00
CA GLN A 29 -16.29 -19.31 1.79
C GLN A 29 -15.30 -18.57 0.89
N ARG A 30 -14.45 -17.68 1.44
CA ARG A 30 -13.44 -16.95 0.66
C ARG A 30 -12.39 -17.88 0.07
N ASP A 31 -11.95 -18.89 0.81
CA ASP A 31 -10.98 -19.87 0.33
C ASP A 31 -11.58 -20.74 -0.79
N SER A 32 -12.85 -21.14 -0.67
CA SER A 32 -13.55 -21.87 -1.73
C SER A 32 -13.69 -21.04 -3.01
N GLN A 33 -13.97 -19.73 -2.88
CA GLN A 33 -14.04 -18.80 -4.02
C GLN A 33 -12.68 -18.62 -4.68
N ARG A 34 -11.62 -18.41 -3.89
CA ARG A 34 -10.24 -18.31 -4.38
C ARG A 34 -9.80 -19.57 -5.12
N TYR A 35 -10.12 -20.73 -4.55
CA TYR A 35 -9.83 -22.01 -5.17
C TYR A 35 -10.58 -22.18 -6.51
N GLY A 36 -11.87 -21.84 -6.57
CA GLY A 36 -12.66 -21.88 -7.81
C GLY A 36 -12.12 -20.94 -8.90
N ALA A 37 -11.69 -19.73 -8.53
CA ALA A 37 -11.03 -18.80 -9.45
C ALA A 37 -9.70 -19.36 -9.98
N ALA A 38 -8.85 -19.91 -9.09
CA ALA A 38 -7.60 -20.54 -9.46
C ALA A 38 -7.81 -21.75 -10.40
N GLN A 39 -8.83 -22.57 -10.16
CA GLN A 39 -9.17 -23.71 -11.02
C GLN A 39 -9.60 -23.27 -12.44
N THR A 40 -10.31 -22.14 -12.53
CA THR A 40 -10.71 -21.55 -13.82
C THR A 40 -9.47 -21.07 -14.61
N LEU A 41 -8.58 -20.33 -13.95
CA LEU A 41 -7.30 -19.88 -14.55
C LEU A 41 -6.42 -21.06 -14.95
N TYR A 42 -6.39 -22.13 -14.14
CA TYR A 42 -5.61 -23.33 -14.46
C TYR A 42 -6.13 -24.04 -15.72
N THR A 43 -7.46 -24.18 -15.86
CA THR A 43 -8.07 -24.71 -17.09
C THR A 43 -7.68 -23.87 -18.31
N GLN A 44 -7.74 -22.54 -18.19
CA GLN A 44 -7.30 -21.63 -19.26
C GLN A 44 -5.82 -21.80 -19.61
N ALA A 45 -4.95 -21.96 -18.60
CA ALA A 45 -3.53 -22.22 -18.83
C ALA A 45 -3.30 -23.56 -19.56
N GLN A 46 -4.06 -24.60 -19.23
CA GLN A 46 -4.01 -25.89 -19.93
C GLN A 46 -4.44 -25.76 -21.41
N ASP A 47 -5.50 -24.98 -21.69
CA ASP A 47 -5.95 -24.71 -23.05
C ASP A 47 -4.89 -23.95 -23.86
N LEU A 48 -4.25 -22.94 -23.24
CA LEU A 48 -3.15 -22.18 -23.86
C LEU A 48 -1.94 -23.09 -24.12
N LEU A 49 -1.58 -23.97 -23.19
CA LEU A 49 -0.50 -24.93 -23.41
C LEU A 49 -0.85 -25.92 -24.54
N GLY A 50 -2.10 -26.37 -24.60
CA GLY A 50 -2.62 -27.18 -25.70
C GLY A 50 -2.56 -26.47 -27.05
N ALA A 51 -2.88 -25.17 -27.09
CA ALA A 51 -2.75 -24.34 -28.28
C ALA A 51 -1.29 -24.15 -28.68
N TYR A 52 -0.40 -23.88 -27.72
CA TYR A 52 1.05 -23.81 -27.94
C TYR A 52 1.58 -25.11 -28.56
N ASN A 53 1.17 -26.27 -28.07
CA ASN A 53 1.63 -27.55 -28.62
C ASN A 53 1.21 -27.78 -30.08
N ARG A 54 0.18 -27.08 -30.57
CA ARG A 54 -0.28 -27.15 -31.97
C ARG A 54 0.41 -26.11 -32.87
N SER A 55 0.57 -24.88 -32.38
CA SER A 55 1.10 -23.76 -33.18
C SER A 55 2.61 -23.55 -33.02
N LEU A 56 3.16 -23.99 -31.89
CA LEU A 56 4.49 -23.66 -31.37
C LEU A 56 4.71 -22.15 -31.25
N ASP A 57 3.65 -21.37 -31.03
CA ASP A 57 3.71 -19.92 -30.92
C ASP A 57 4.22 -19.45 -29.55
N THR A 58 5.31 -18.70 -29.57
CA THR A 58 6.01 -18.18 -28.40
C THR A 58 5.16 -17.25 -27.54
N GLN A 59 4.27 -16.47 -28.17
CA GLN A 59 3.39 -15.54 -27.45
C GLN A 59 2.34 -16.31 -26.66
N THR A 60 1.80 -17.38 -27.25
CA THR A 60 0.88 -18.31 -26.58
C THR A 60 1.51 -18.94 -25.33
N LEU A 61 2.78 -19.37 -25.40
CA LEU A 61 3.48 -19.92 -24.23
C LEU A 61 3.70 -18.87 -23.14
N ARG A 62 4.08 -17.64 -23.51
CA ARG A 62 4.22 -16.53 -22.56
C ARG A 62 2.89 -16.23 -21.86
N GLN A 63 1.79 -16.19 -22.62
CA GLN A 63 0.47 -16.00 -22.05
C GLN A 63 0.09 -17.13 -21.09
N CYS A 64 0.41 -18.38 -21.41
CA CYS A 64 0.21 -19.53 -20.52
C CYS A 64 0.95 -19.33 -19.18
N MET A 65 2.22 -18.95 -19.22
CA MET A 65 3.02 -18.72 -18.00
C MET A 65 2.47 -17.56 -17.14
N LEU A 66 1.98 -16.48 -17.78
CA LEU A 66 1.32 -15.37 -17.07
C LEU A 66 0.04 -15.82 -16.37
N VAL A 67 -0.83 -16.56 -17.08
CA VAL A 67 -2.07 -17.10 -16.49
C VAL A 67 -1.77 -18.07 -15.34
N LEU A 68 -0.69 -18.87 -15.42
CA LEU A 68 -0.25 -19.72 -14.31
C LEU A 68 0.22 -18.91 -13.10
N THR A 69 0.88 -17.77 -13.33
CA THR A 69 1.28 -16.86 -12.24
C THR A 69 0.06 -16.22 -11.59
N GLU A 70 -0.95 -15.83 -12.36
CA GLU A 70 -2.23 -15.33 -11.85
C GLU A 70 -2.99 -16.41 -11.06
N CYS A 71 -2.96 -17.66 -11.53
CA CYS A 71 -3.53 -18.82 -10.85
C CYS A 71 -2.92 -19.00 -9.44
N ILE A 72 -1.59 -18.92 -9.34
CA ILE A 72 -0.86 -18.98 -8.06
C ILE A 72 -1.24 -17.81 -7.14
N ARG A 73 -1.40 -16.60 -7.68
CA ARG A 73 -1.83 -15.42 -6.91
C ARG A 73 -3.25 -15.59 -6.38
N ALA A 74 -4.14 -16.19 -7.15
CA ALA A 74 -5.52 -16.48 -6.74
C ALA A 74 -5.58 -17.49 -5.59
N SER A 75 -4.78 -18.56 -5.65
CA SER A 75 -4.70 -19.57 -4.60
C SER A 75 -3.28 -20.14 -4.43
N ARG A 76 -2.54 -19.65 -3.44
CA ARG A 76 -1.15 -20.09 -3.18
C ARG A 76 -1.05 -21.54 -2.71
N SER A 77 -2.13 -22.11 -2.18
CA SER A 77 -2.20 -23.49 -1.71
C SER A 77 -2.54 -24.51 -2.81
N TYR A 78 -2.76 -24.06 -4.05
CA TYR A 78 -3.09 -24.94 -5.18
C TYR A 78 -1.80 -25.40 -5.90
N PRO A 79 -1.37 -26.68 -5.76
CA PRO A 79 -0.04 -27.13 -6.22
C PRO A 79 0.11 -27.27 -7.74
N GLU A 80 -0.97 -27.50 -8.47
CA GLU A 80 -1.04 -27.81 -9.90
C GLU A 80 -0.39 -26.74 -10.81
N PRO A 81 -0.63 -25.42 -10.64
CA PRO A 81 0.05 -24.42 -11.45
C PRO A 81 1.57 -24.39 -11.23
N TYR A 82 2.05 -24.67 -10.01
CA TYR A 82 3.49 -24.78 -9.76
C TYR A 82 4.10 -25.98 -10.48
N LEU A 83 3.43 -27.14 -10.47
CA LEU A 83 3.85 -28.32 -11.22
C LEU A 83 3.92 -28.06 -12.73
N LEU A 84 2.93 -27.35 -13.28
CA LEU A 84 2.90 -27.04 -14.71
C LEU A 84 3.99 -26.05 -15.10
N LEU A 85 4.23 -25.02 -14.28
CA LEU A 85 5.37 -24.11 -14.47
C LEU A 85 6.70 -24.86 -14.39
N ALA A 86 6.87 -25.75 -13.40
CA ALA A 86 8.07 -26.57 -13.29
C ALA A 86 8.31 -27.40 -14.55
N TYR A 87 7.25 -28.02 -15.07
CA TYR A 87 7.30 -28.77 -16.31
C TYR A 87 7.72 -27.89 -17.50
N ILE A 88 7.10 -26.71 -17.65
CA ILE A 88 7.41 -25.76 -18.72
C ILE A 88 8.87 -25.30 -18.63
N TYR A 89 9.35 -24.89 -17.45
CA TYR A 89 10.74 -24.48 -17.26
C TYR A 89 11.73 -25.59 -17.56
N HIS A 90 11.43 -26.83 -17.16
CA HIS A 90 12.25 -27.98 -17.50
C HIS A 90 12.31 -28.19 -19.02
N ALA A 91 11.18 -28.09 -19.72
CA ALA A 91 11.12 -28.20 -21.19
C ALA A 91 11.87 -27.07 -21.91
N LEU A 92 11.93 -25.88 -21.31
CA LEU A 92 12.73 -24.74 -21.76
C LEU A 92 14.22 -24.87 -21.40
N ARG A 93 14.65 -25.98 -20.78
CA ARG A 93 16.02 -26.24 -20.30
C ARG A 93 16.47 -25.26 -19.20
N LEU A 94 15.55 -24.86 -18.33
CA LEU A 94 15.78 -24.06 -17.13
C LEU A 94 15.51 -24.92 -15.87
N PRO A 95 16.34 -25.96 -15.61
CA PRO A 95 16.07 -26.93 -14.56
C PRO A 95 16.07 -26.34 -13.14
N GLN A 96 16.84 -25.27 -12.90
CA GLN A 96 16.90 -24.62 -11.59
C GLN A 96 15.56 -23.98 -11.20
N LEU A 97 14.96 -23.23 -12.12
CA LEU A 97 13.63 -22.67 -11.94
C LEU A 97 12.60 -23.79 -11.75
N ALA A 98 12.68 -24.86 -12.55
CA ALA A 98 11.80 -26.01 -12.39
C ALA A 98 11.86 -26.63 -10.99
N LEU A 99 13.06 -26.88 -10.47
CA LEU A 99 13.27 -27.42 -9.13
C LEU A 99 12.75 -26.48 -8.03
N ARG A 100 12.83 -25.16 -8.23
CA ARG A 100 12.29 -24.15 -7.29
C ARG A 100 10.76 -24.28 -7.15
N TYR A 101 10.04 -24.38 -8.26
CA TYR A 101 8.60 -24.62 -8.25
C TYR A 101 8.25 -25.98 -7.63
N LEU A 102 9.02 -27.04 -7.91
CA LEU A 102 8.81 -28.36 -7.29
C LEU A 102 9.07 -28.35 -5.78
N ARG A 103 10.00 -27.52 -5.30
CA ARG A 103 10.22 -27.33 -3.86
C ARG A 103 8.95 -26.78 -3.21
N VAL A 104 8.29 -25.78 -3.79
CA VAL A 104 7.02 -25.27 -3.26
C VAL A 104 5.96 -26.37 -3.21
N VAL A 105 5.82 -27.13 -4.30
CA VAL A 105 4.88 -28.27 -4.36
C VAL A 105 5.16 -29.29 -3.25
N SER A 106 6.43 -29.59 -2.96
CA SER A 106 6.80 -30.53 -1.89
C SER A 106 6.36 -30.08 -0.49
N HIS A 107 6.29 -28.76 -0.24
CA HIS A 107 5.79 -28.21 1.01
C HIS A 107 4.26 -28.20 1.08
N LEU A 108 3.59 -27.98 -0.06
CA LEU A 108 2.13 -27.97 -0.14
C LEU A 108 1.55 -29.39 -0.09
N GLN A 109 2.13 -30.31 -0.85
CA GLN A 109 1.65 -31.68 -1.00
C GLN A 109 2.83 -32.64 -1.29
N SER A 110 3.45 -33.12 -0.21
CA SER A 110 4.65 -33.97 -0.28
C SER A 110 4.44 -35.32 -1.00
N ASP A 111 3.21 -35.83 -1.04
CA ASP A 111 2.84 -37.11 -1.65
C ASP A 111 2.29 -36.98 -3.08
N HIS A 112 2.44 -35.80 -3.70
CA HIS A 112 1.88 -35.56 -5.03
C HIS A 112 2.51 -36.50 -6.09
N PRO A 113 1.72 -37.25 -6.88
CA PRO A 113 2.21 -38.33 -7.74
C PRO A 113 3.16 -37.88 -8.87
N LEU A 114 3.06 -36.62 -9.31
CA LEU A 114 3.93 -36.05 -10.35
C LEU A 114 5.22 -35.43 -9.81
N LEU A 115 5.30 -35.15 -8.51
CA LEU A 115 6.44 -34.44 -7.91
C LEU A 115 7.74 -35.24 -8.09
N LEU A 116 7.74 -36.50 -7.62
CA LEU A 116 8.90 -37.38 -7.72
C LEU A 116 9.29 -37.67 -9.17
N LYS A 117 8.30 -37.87 -10.05
CA LYS A 117 8.53 -38.13 -11.47
C LYS A 117 9.23 -36.96 -12.16
N LEU A 118 8.80 -35.73 -11.88
CA LEU A 118 9.42 -34.52 -12.43
C LEU A 118 10.80 -34.27 -11.84
N GLN A 119 10.98 -34.45 -10.53
CA GLN A 119 12.28 -34.33 -9.89
C GLN A 119 13.30 -35.32 -10.48
N GLN A 120 12.90 -36.59 -10.66
CA GLN A 120 13.73 -37.62 -11.30
C GLN A 120 14.03 -37.25 -12.75
N ALA A 121 13.02 -36.90 -13.55
CA ALA A 121 13.23 -36.51 -14.95
C ALA A 121 14.22 -35.33 -15.10
N ILE A 122 14.12 -34.32 -14.23
CA ILE A 122 15.05 -33.18 -14.21
C ILE A 122 16.47 -33.63 -13.81
N THR A 123 16.59 -34.49 -12.80
CA THR A 123 17.88 -34.98 -12.28
C THR A 123 18.59 -35.90 -13.27
N ASP A 124 17.82 -36.77 -13.94
CA ASP A 124 18.31 -37.74 -14.93
C ASP A 124 18.61 -37.08 -16.28
N GLY A 125 18.37 -35.76 -16.42
CA GLY A 125 18.59 -35.02 -17.65
C GLY A 125 17.64 -35.43 -18.78
N TYR A 126 16.48 -35.99 -18.46
CA TYR A 126 15.48 -36.37 -19.44
C TYR A 126 14.98 -35.15 -20.21
N GLU A 127 14.96 -35.20 -21.54
CA GLU A 127 14.45 -34.08 -22.34
C GLU A 127 12.91 -34.14 -22.39
N ALA A 128 12.25 -33.12 -21.84
CA ALA A 128 10.80 -33.05 -21.87
C ALA A 128 10.29 -32.90 -23.32
N PRO A 129 9.28 -33.70 -23.73
CA PRO A 129 8.84 -33.80 -25.13
C PRO A 129 8.08 -32.58 -25.67
N LEU A 130 7.67 -31.63 -24.81
CA LEU A 130 6.72 -30.57 -25.18
C LEU A 130 7.32 -29.36 -25.91
N VAL A 131 8.62 -29.32 -26.16
CA VAL A 131 9.23 -28.27 -27.00
C VAL A 131 9.97 -28.92 -28.17
N GLN A 132 9.22 -29.25 -29.22
CA GLN A 132 9.83 -29.60 -30.51
C GLN A 132 10.58 -28.37 -31.02
N ARG A 133 11.90 -28.36 -30.86
CA ARG A 133 12.76 -27.37 -31.49
C ARG A 133 12.55 -27.49 -32.99
N LYS A 134 12.00 -26.45 -33.63
CA LYS A 134 12.22 -26.23 -35.06
C LYS A 134 13.73 -26.08 -35.22
N SER A 135 14.39 -27.18 -35.53
CA SER A 135 15.80 -27.20 -35.92
C SER A 135 15.93 -26.29 -37.13
N SER A 136 16.74 -25.24 -36.99
CA SER A 136 17.18 -24.27 -38.00
C SER A 136 16.51 -22.89 -38.00
N SER A 137 17.40 -21.89 -37.90
CA SER A 137 17.26 -20.47 -38.22
C SER A 137 16.46 -19.56 -37.29
N SER A 138 17.16 -18.54 -36.81
CA SER A 138 16.67 -17.28 -36.23
C SER A 138 15.79 -17.38 -34.99
N GLY A 139 16.47 -17.30 -33.84
CA GLY A 139 16.07 -16.32 -32.84
C GLY A 139 14.69 -16.55 -32.23
N PHE A 140 14.55 -17.67 -31.53
CA PHE A 140 13.93 -17.54 -30.21
C PHE A 140 14.91 -16.70 -29.38
N ALA A 141 14.92 -15.39 -29.63
CA ALA A 141 15.30 -14.43 -28.62
C ALA A 141 14.20 -14.54 -27.58
N LEU A 142 14.29 -15.58 -26.73
CA LEU A 142 14.05 -15.40 -25.32
C LEU A 142 14.98 -14.24 -24.97
N LEU A 143 14.50 -13.01 -25.18
CA LEU A 143 15.07 -11.79 -24.65
C LEU A 143 15.64 -12.16 -23.29
N ASP A 144 16.96 -12.15 -23.18
CA ASP A 144 17.71 -12.08 -21.93
C ASP A 144 16.96 -12.63 -20.72
N LEU A 145 16.58 -13.91 -20.77
CA LEU A 145 16.73 -14.77 -19.60
C LEU A 145 18.19 -15.23 -19.59
N GLU A 146 19.14 -14.32 -19.88
CA GLU A 146 20.41 -14.34 -19.16
C GLU A 146 20.02 -14.56 -17.70
N GLU A 147 20.71 -15.48 -17.02
CA GLU A 147 20.60 -15.59 -15.57
C GLU A 147 20.61 -14.17 -15.03
N VAL A 148 19.44 -13.67 -14.61
CA VAL A 148 19.34 -12.33 -14.06
C VAL A 148 20.30 -12.40 -12.89
N ASP A 149 21.40 -11.69 -13.00
CA ASP A 149 22.40 -11.66 -11.95
C ASP A 149 21.75 -10.93 -10.79
N TYR A 150 21.05 -11.68 -9.93
CA TYR A 150 20.28 -11.15 -8.82
C TYR A 150 21.21 -10.43 -7.84
N ASP A 151 22.50 -10.80 -7.78
CA ASP A 151 23.50 -10.10 -6.99
C ASP A 151 23.78 -8.72 -7.61
N ALA A 152 24.00 -8.64 -8.92
CA ALA A 152 24.15 -7.35 -9.61
C ALA A 152 22.89 -6.47 -9.51
N LEU A 153 21.70 -7.06 -9.64
CA LEU A 153 20.43 -6.35 -9.49
C LEU A 153 20.22 -5.88 -8.03
N TYR A 154 20.61 -6.68 -7.05
CA TYR A 154 20.60 -6.29 -5.64
C TYR A 154 21.50 -5.08 -5.39
N ASP A 155 22.73 -5.12 -5.89
CA ASP A 155 23.70 -4.01 -5.76
C ASP A 155 23.19 -2.74 -6.45
N GLU A 156 22.55 -2.87 -7.62
CA GLU A 156 21.94 -1.75 -8.33
C GLU A 156 20.80 -1.11 -7.51
N VAL A 157 19.89 -1.94 -6.98
CA VAL A 157 18.78 -1.47 -6.15
C VAL A 157 19.28 -0.88 -4.83
N ASP A 158 20.33 -1.43 -4.23
CA ASP A 158 20.94 -0.85 -3.03
C ASP A 158 21.53 0.54 -3.31
N ALA A 159 22.26 0.68 -4.41
CA ALA A 159 22.80 1.97 -4.85
C ALA A 159 21.68 2.98 -5.18
N HIS A 160 20.57 2.51 -5.76
CA HIS A 160 19.38 3.31 -6.02
C HIS A 160 18.75 3.82 -4.72
N ILE A 161 18.47 2.91 -3.77
CA ILE A 161 17.93 3.27 -2.44
C ILE A 161 18.84 4.28 -1.74
N ALA A 162 20.16 4.07 -1.76
CA ALA A 162 21.12 4.97 -1.13
C ALA A 162 21.17 6.37 -1.78
N ARG A 163 20.90 6.47 -3.09
CA ARG A 163 20.76 7.75 -3.80
C ARG A 163 19.46 8.45 -3.38
N GLU A 164 18.35 7.72 -3.40
CA GLU A 164 17.04 8.27 -3.04
C GLU A 164 16.97 8.70 -1.58
N ILE A 165 17.60 7.97 -0.65
CA ILE A 165 17.71 8.41 0.75
C ILE A 165 18.37 9.79 0.82
N ARG A 166 19.46 10.04 0.08
CA ARG A 166 20.12 11.36 0.09
C ARG A 166 19.19 12.44 -0.46
N THR A 167 18.61 12.21 -1.63
CA THR A 167 17.65 13.14 -2.25
C THR A 167 16.50 13.48 -1.30
N VAL A 168 15.90 12.48 -0.66
CA VAL A 168 14.73 12.64 0.20
C VAL A 168 15.07 13.29 1.54
N MET A 169 16.24 13.03 2.09
CA MET A 169 16.69 13.67 3.33
C MET A 169 17.12 15.12 3.13
N ASP A 170 17.51 15.50 1.91
CA ASP A 170 17.84 16.89 1.55
C ASP A 170 16.59 17.77 1.34
N ILE A 171 15.39 17.17 1.24
CA ILE A 171 14.13 17.91 1.15
C ILE A 171 13.94 18.73 2.44
N PRO A 172 13.75 20.05 2.38
CA PRO A 172 13.55 20.87 3.56
C PRO A 172 12.20 20.55 4.21
N LEU A 173 12.21 20.16 5.48
CA LEU A 173 10.99 20.04 6.27
C LEU A 173 10.92 21.25 7.21
N PRO A 174 9.83 22.04 7.18
CA PRO A 174 9.69 23.16 8.09
C PRO A 174 9.63 22.66 9.54
N VAL A 175 10.16 23.46 10.47
CA VAL A 175 10.20 23.11 11.90
C VAL A 175 8.80 23.11 12.50
N ARG A 176 7.90 23.93 11.96
CA ARG A 176 6.51 24.08 12.40
C ARG A 176 5.57 24.15 11.20
N PRO A 177 4.29 23.75 11.35
CA PRO A 177 3.28 23.96 10.31
C PRO A 177 3.14 25.45 10.01
N GLN A 178 2.88 25.79 8.75
CA GLN A 178 2.59 27.16 8.34
C GLN A 178 1.39 27.16 7.40
N GLY A 179 0.50 28.14 7.57
CA GLY A 179 -0.64 28.33 6.67
C GLY A 179 -0.23 28.98 5.34
N SER A 180 0.79 28.50 4.63
CA SER A 180 1.22 29.04 3.33
C SER A 180 0.80 28.11 2.20
N GLU A 181 0.11 28.65 1.19
CA GLU A 181 -0.30 27.87 0.00
C GLU A 181 0.91 27.36 -0.79
N GLU A 182 1.97 28.17 -0.90
CA GLU A 182 3.22 27.80 -1.57
C GLU A 182 3.88 26.61 -0.88
N LEU A 183 4.00 26.66 0.45
CA LEU A 183 4.55 25.56 1.24
C LEU A 183 3.72 24.28 1.10
N ILE A 184 2.39 24.38 1.13
CA ILE A 184 1.50 23.21 0.97
C ILE A 184 1.69 22.60 -0.42
N ALA A 185 1.80 23.42 -1.47
CA ALA A 185 2.04 22.94 -2.83
C ALA A 185 3.40 22.23 -2.95
N ASP A 186 4.44 22.78 -2.34
CA ASP A 186 5.77 22.18 -2.29
C ASP A 186 5.77 20.83 -1.54
N LEU A 187 5.18 20.80 -0.33
CA LEU A 187 5.03 19.58 0.47
C LEU A 187 4.28 18.49 -0.30
N GLN A 188 3.19 18.86 -0.98
CA GLN A 188 2.41 17.94 -1.80
C GLN A 188 3.23 17.40 -2.99
N SER A 189 3.96 18.27 -3.68
CA SER A 189 4.82 17.90 -4.80
C SER A 189 5.90 16.89 -4.37
N TRP A 190 6.58 17.17 -3.26
CA TRP A 190 7.57 16.26 -2.69
C TRP A 190 6.97 14.94 -2.23
N ARG A 191 5.81 14.97 -1.56
CA ARG A 191 5.10 13.76 -1.11
C ARG A 191 4.79 12.82 -2.28
N VAL A 192 4.25 13.36 -3.38
CA VAL A 192 3.92 12.59 -4.58
C VAL A 192 5.18 12.02 -5.24
N GLY A 193 6.26 12.80 -5.32
CA GLY A 193 7.54 12.31 -5.85
C GLY A 193 8.08 11.13 -5.04
N ILE A 194 8.05 11.21 -3.71
CA ILE A 194 8.51 10.12 -2.84
C ILE A 194 7.60 8.90 -2.94
N GLU A 195 6.28 9.08 -3.05
CA GLU A 195 5.32 7.99 -3.20
C GLU A 195 5.61 7.16 -4.47
N GLN A 196 5.86 7.84 -5.60
CA GLN A 196 6.25 7.20 -6.85
C GLN A 196 7.59 6.44 -6.73
N THR A 197 8.58 7.04 -6.06
CA THR A 197 9.85 6.37 -5.78
C THR A 197 9.68 5.12 -4.92
N LEU A 198 8.83 5.18 -3.88
CA LEU A 198 8.53 4.03 -3.02
C LEU A 198 7.83 2.90 -3.79
N GLU A 199 6.89 3.23 -4.68
CA GLU A 199 6.20 2.25 -5.55
C GLU A 199 7.20 1.55 -6.48
N LEU A 200 8.07 2.33 -7.14
CA LEU A 200 9.11 1.80 -8.02
C LEU A 200 10.05 0.86 -7.26
N LEU A 201 10.64 1.32 -6.15
CA LEU A 201 11.56 0.53 -5.33
C LEU A 201 10.86 -0.72 -4.75
N GLY A 202 9.60 -0.61 -4.36
CA GLY A 202 8.79 -1.74 -3.92
C GLY A 202 8.67 -2.82 -5.01
N SER A 203 8.36 -2.43 -6.24
CA SER A 203 8.28 -3.36 -7.36
C SER A 203 9.62 -4.03 -7.70
N GLN A 204 10.73 -3.30 -7.60
CA GLN A 204 12.08 -3.84 -7.80
C GLN A 204 12.45 -4.86 -6.71
N LEU A 205 12.14 -4.55 -5.45
CA LEU A 205 12.38 -5.46 -4.33
C LEU A 205 11.54 -6.74 -4.45
N GLU A 206 10.29 -6.67 -4.90
CA GLU A 206 9.45 -7.86 -5.12
C GLU A 206 10.03 -8.84 -6.16
N VAL A 207 10.82 -8.34 -7.12
CA VAL A 207 11.53 -9.19 -8.08
C VAL A 207 12.74 -9.87 -7.41
N ILE A 208 13.53 -9.12 -6.66
CA ILE A 208 14.75 -9.63 -5.99
C ILE A 208 14.41 -10.61 -4.85
N GLU A 209 13.34 -10.34 -4.10
CA GLU A 209 12.85 -11.16 -2.98
C GLU A 209 12.49 -12.60 -3.35
N GLN A 210 12.39 -12.86 -4.65
CA GLN A 210 12.21 -14.20 -5.15
C GLN A 210 13.46 -15.06 -4.86
N GLU A 211 14.66 -14.49 -4.94
CA GLU A 211 15.92 -15.24 -4.81
C GLU A 211 16.76 -14.82 -3.59
N ILE A 212 16.73 -13.54 -3.21
CA ILE A 212 17.59 -12.97 -2.16
C ILE A 212 16.74 -12.39 -1.03
N ASP A 213 17.16 -12.57 0.22
CA ASP A 213 16.54 -11.90 1.36
C ASP A 213 16.81 -10.38 1.30
N CYS A 214 15.75 -9.61 1.03
CA CYS A 214 15.80 -8.15 0.97
C CYS A 214 15.56 -7.45 2.31
N GLY A 215 15.56 -8.16 3.45
CA GLY A 215 15.42 -7.57 4.78
C GLY A 215 16.29 -6.32 5.03
N PRO A 216 17.60 -6.32 4.68
CA PRO A 216 18.46 -5.14 4.79
C PRO A 216 18.00 -3.96 3.93
N LEU A 217 17.60 -4.20 2.67
CA LEU A 217 17.11 -3.17 1.76
C LEU A 217 15.78 -2.57 2.25
N ARG A 218 14.86 -3.42 2.74
CA ARG A 218 13.63 -2.96 3.37
C ARG A 218 13.89 -2.09 4.61
N SER A 219 14.91 -2.43 5.40
CA SER A 219 15.29 -1.60 6.54
C SER A 219 15.79 -0.21 6.11
N LYS A 220 16.51 -0.11 4.98
CA LYS A 220 16.92 1.18 4.40
C LYS A 220 15.70 1.95 3.87
N LEU A 221 14.79 1.28 3.18
CA LEU A 221 13.58 1.87 2.61
C LEU A 221 12.68 2.54 3.67
N ARG A 222 12.65 1.99 4.90
CA ARG A 222 11.94 2.61 6.04
C ARG A 222 12.35 4.05 6.34
N LEU A 223 13.57 4.46 5.99
CA LEU A 223 14.02 5.85 6.15
C LEU A 223 13.24 6.78 5.22
N ILE A 224 13.05 6.37 3.95
CA ILE A 224 12.25 7.09 2.96
C ILE A 224 10.78 7.10 3.39
N GLU A 225 10.23 5.96 3.82
CA GLU A 225 8.85 5.88 4.31
C GLU A 225 8.60 6.79 5.52
N ASN A 226 9.53 6.84 6.47
CA ASN A 226 9.41 7.71 7.63
C ASN A 226 9.42 9.19 7.22
N ARG A 227 10.26 9.56 6.25
CA ARG A 227 10.27 10.93 5.72
C ARG A 227 8.98 11.27 4.98
N TRP A 228 8.45 10.35 4.19
CA TRP A 228 7.14 10.49 3.55
C TRP A 228 6.01 10.70 4.56
N ARG A 229 5.99 9.93 5.67
CA ARG A 229 5.00 10.11 6.76
C ARG A 229 5.13 11.48 7.42
N GLN A 230 6.37 11.96 7.65
CA GLN A 230 6.62 13.30 8.20
C GLN A 230 6.10 14.40 7.28
N LEU A 231 6.38 14.31 5.98
CA LEU A 231 5.89 15.27 4.98
C LEU A 231 4.36 15.26 4.90
N THR A 232 3.75 14.08 4.92
CA THR A 232 2.29 13.92 4.90
C THR A 232 1.64 14.58 6.12
N ALA A 233 2.15 14.32 7.33
CA ALA A 233 1.64 14.95 8.54
C ALA A 233 1.86 16.48 8.53
N MET A 234 3.00 16.95 8.04
CA MET A 234 3.29 18.37 7.93
C MET A 234 2.38 19.07 6.92
N GLU A 235 2.09 18.44 5.77
CA GLU A 235 1.13 18.92 4.77
C GLU A 235 -0.27 19.06 5.37
N GLU A 236 -0.73 18.02 6.09
CA GLU A 236 -2.04 17.99 6.74
C GLU A 236 -2.18 19.11 7.78
N HIS A 237 -1.20 19.24 8.68
CA HIS A 237 -1.20 20.30 9.69
C HIS A 237 -1.12 21.69 9.06
N SER A 238 -0.28 21.88 8.03
CA SER A 238 -0.15 23.16 7.33
C SER A 238 -1.47 23.56 6.64
N ARG A 239 -2.18 22.59 6.06
CA ARG A 239 -3.51 22.80 5.47
C ARG A 239 -4.56 23.15 6.52
N GLN A 240 -4.54 22.47 7.68
CA GLN A 240 -5.41 22.81 8.79
C GLN A 240 -5.17 24.24 9.28
N PHE A 241 -3.90 24.65 9.38
CA PHE A 241 -3.52 26.03 9.74
C PHE A 241 -4.03 27.05 8.72
N LEU A 242 -3.85 26.78 7.42
CA LEU A 242 -4.35 27.67 6.37
C LEU A 242 -5.87 27.84 6.48
N ASN A 243 -6.61 26.74 6.62
CA ASN A 243 -8.07 26.76 6.69
C ASN A 243 -8.56 27.52 7.93
N LEU A 244 -7.96 27.27 9.10
CA LEU A 244 -8.30 27.98 10.33
C LEU A 244 -8.03 29.47 10.20
N ARG A 245 -6.87 29.85 9.66
CA ARG A 245 -6.52 31.25 9.45
C ARG A 245 -7.50 31.94 8.50
N GLN A 246 -7.83 31.29 7.38
CA GLN A 246 -8.80 31.83 6.42
C GLN A 246 -10.19 31.98 7.03
N ALA A 247 -10.64 31.00 7.82
CA ALA A 247 -11.92 31.06 8.52
C ALA A 247 -11.97 32.22 9.52
N MET A 248 -10.95 32.36 10.38
CA MET A 248 -10.87 33.47 11.35
C MET A 248 -10.77 34.83 10.65
N PHE A 249 -10.03 34.93 9.54
CA PHE A 249 -9.93 36.17 8.77
C PHE A 249 -11.26 36.57 8.13
N PHE A 250 -11.99 35.59 7.57
CA PHE A 250 -13.32 35.81 7.03
C PHE A 250 -14.29 36.27 8.12
N GLU A 251 -14.26 35.61 9.28
CA GLU A 251 -15.12 35.99 10.40
C GLU A 251 -14.80 37.39 10.92
N LEU A 252 -13.51 37.73 11.04
CA LEU A 252 -13.07 39.06 11.44
C LEU A 252 -13.66 40.14 10.51
N ALA A 253 -13.68 39.88 9.20
CA ALA A 253 -14.30 40.79 8.24
C ALA A 253 -15.83 40.90 8.42
N LEU A 254 -16.51 39.81 8.78
CA LEU A 254 -17.95 39.83 9.10
C LEU A 254 -18.24 40.62 10.38
N VAL A 255 -17.46 40.38 11.44
CA VAL A 255 -17.59 41.10 12.72
C VAL A 255 -17.37 42.60 12.50
N GLN A 256 -16.36 42.98 11.72
CA GLN A 256 -16.10 44.39 11.39
C GLN A 256 -17.25 44.99 10.57
N ALA A 257 -17.76 44.27 9.58
CA ALA A 257 -18.89 44.74 8.77
C ALA A 257 -20.18 44.90 9.59
N GLU A 258 -20.43 44.00 10.56
CA GLU A 258 -21.55 44.09 11.48
C GLU A 258 -21.37 45.24 12.48
N ALA A 259 -20.14 45.46 12.97
CA ALA A 259 -19.81 46.58 13.83
C ALA A 259 -20.01 47.93 13.13
N ASP A 260 -19.85 48.01 11.82
CA ASP A 260 -20.09 49.24 11.06
C ASP A 260 -21.58 49.55 10.83
N GLN A 261 -22.50 48.64 11.13
CA GLN A 261 -23.95 48.86 10.97
C GLN A 261 -24.53 49.77 12.06
N ASP A 262 -25.52 50.59 11.70
CA ASP A 262 -26.22 51.49 12.65
C ASP A 262 -26.93 50.71 13.77
N HIS A 263 -27.41 49.50 13.47
CA HIS A 263 -28.10 48.62 14.41
C HIS A 263 -27.53 47.20 14.29
N PRO A 264 -26.41 46.90 14.97
CA PRO A 264 -25.86 45.56 14.99
C PRO A 264 -26.86 44.56 15.61
N SER A 265 -26.77 43.30 15.21
CA SER A 265 -27.68 42.24 15.64
C SER A 265 -27.11 41.44 16.81
N GLU A 266 -27.84 41.38 17.94
CA GLU A 266 -27.50 40.49 19.07
C GLU A 266 -27.40 39.02 18.66
N GLN A 267 -28.26 38.58 17.73
CA GLN A 267 -28.23 37.20 17.24
C GLN A 267 -26.94 36.90 16.46
N GLN A 268 -26.42 37.89 15.72
CA GLN A 268 -25.13 37.71 15.05
C GLN A 268 -23.98 37.67 16.05
N LEU A 269 -24.02 38.52 17.09
CA LEU A 269 -23.04 38.50 18.17
C LEU A 269 -22.98 37.12 18.85
N GLU A 270 -24.13 36.52 19.18
CA GLU A 270 -24.19 35.16 19.75
C GLU A 270 -23.50 34.14 18.84
N GLY A 271 -23.75 34.20 17.53
CA GLY A 271 -23.08 33.35 16.55
C GLY A 271 -21.55 33.56 16.51
N PHE A 272 -21.09 34.81 16.60
CA PHE A 272 -19.65 35.11 16.65
C PHE A 272 -18.98 34.59 17.92
N LEU A 273 -19.67 34.65 19.06
CA LEU A 273 -19.19 34.09 20.32
C LEU A 273 -19.10 32.56 20.27
N ASP A 274 -20.13 31.89 19.74
CA ASP A 274 -20.13 30.44 19.53
C ASP A 274 -18.96 30.00 18.63
N HIS A 275 -18.67 30.77 17.57
CA HIS A 275 -17.52 30.51 16.71
C HIS A 275 -16.18 30.73 17.43
N CYS A 276 -16.07 31.76 18.28
CA CYS A 276 -14.88 32.01 19.09
C CYS A 276 -14.58 30.86 20.06
N ASP A 277 -15.61 30.29 20.69
CA ASP A 277 -15.46 29.11 21.56
C ASP A 277 -15.02 27.88 20.74
N ALA A 278 -15.64 27.65 19.58
CA ALA A 278 -15.28 26.56 18.70
C ALA A 278 -13.83 26.65 18.16
N TRP A 279 -13.32 27.86 17.92
CA TRP A 279 -11.92 28.06 17.54
C TRP A 279 -10.97 27.90 18.73
N ALA A 280 -11.33 28.36 19.93
CA ALA A 280 -10.55 28.12 21.14
C ALA A 280 -10.32 26.61 21.36
N ASP A 281 -11.39 25.80 21.28
CA ASP A 281 -11.32 24.35 21.41
C ASP A 281 -10.40 23.69 20.35
N GLN A 282 -10.41 24.22 19.12
CA GLN A 282 -9.56 23.74 18.04
C GLN A 282 -8.09 24.10 18.26
N LEU A 283 -7.81 25.33 18.73
CA LEU A 283 -6.46 25.77 19.07
C LEU A 283 -5.90 24.99 20.25
N ASP A 284 -6.70 24.77 21.30
CA ASP A 284 -6.33 23.93 22.44
C ASP A 284 -6.03 22.49 22.00
N THR A 285 -6.83 21.95 21.08
CA THR A 285 -6.58 20.62 20.50
C THR A 285 -5.24 20.58 19.76
N LEU A 286 -4.92 21.58 18.94
CA LEU A 286 -3.65 21.66 18.21
C LEU A 286 -2.45 21.82 19.17
N SER A 287 -2.59 22.69 20.17
CA SER A 287 -1.60 22.90 21.23
C SER A 287 -1.34 21.62 22.03
N SER A 288 -2.39 20.88 22.39
CA SER A 288 -2.28 19.60 23.10
C SER A 288 -1.53 18.51 22.32
N ARG A 289 -1.49 18.62 20.98
CA ARG A 289 -0.69 17.76 20.10
C ARG A 289 0.79 18.19 20.01
N GLY A 290 1.17 19.27 20.71
CA GLY A 290 2.52 19.82 20.71
C GLY A 290 2.86 20.66 19.47
N LEU A 291 1.84 21.15 18.75
CA LEU A 291 2.05 22.04 17.60
C LEU A 291 2.24 23.48 18.08
N ASP A 292 3.21 24.18 17.49
CA ASP A 292 3.39 25.61 17.69
C ASP A 292 2.27 26.36 16.95
N ILE A 293 1.32 26.91 17.72
CA ILE A 293 0.14 27.61 17.20
C ILE A 293 0.26 29.14 17.30
N SER A 294 1.45 29.69 17.59
CA SER A 294 1.63 31.13 17.88
C SER A 294 1.08 32.06 16.79
N GLU A 295 1.18 31.62 15.52
CA GLU A 295 0.65 32.39 14.39
C GLU A 295 -0.89 32.46 14.43
N LEU A 296 -1.56 31.34 14.74
CA LEU A 296 -3.02 31.28 14.83
C LEU A 296 -3.54 32.00 16.07
N GLU A 297 -2.85 31.90 17.21
CA GLU A 297 -3.20 32.61 18.44
C GLU A 297 -3.25 34.14 18.22
N SER A 298 -2.32 34.67 17.43
CA SER A 298 -2.29 36.11 17.13
C SER A 298 -3.49 36.58 16.31
N GLU A 299 -3.96 35.75 15.36
CA GLU A 299 -5.14 36.08 14.55
C GLU A 299 -6.44 35.86 15.35
N TYR A 300 -6.49 34.82 16.17
CA TYR A 300 -7.60 34.59 17.10
C TYR A 300 -7.77 35.74 18.09
N ALA A 301 -6.67 36.24 18.67
CA ALA A 301 -6.71 37.36 19.60
C ALA A 301 -7.31 38.63 18.98
N ARG A 302 -6.98 38.91 17.71
CA ARG A 302 -7.57 40.04 16.96
C ARG A 302 -9.07 39.88 16.74
N LEU A 303 -9.51 38.66 16.45
CA LEU A 303 -10.93 38.35 16.28
C LEU A 303 -11.70 38.53 17.59
N VAL A 304 -11.18 37.99 18.69
CA VAL A 304 -11.79 38.15 20.03
C VAL A 304 -11.87 39.63 20.41
N GLU A 305 -10.84 40.41 20.14
CA GLU A 305 -10.85 41.86 20.37
C GLU A 305 -11.97 42.56 19.56
N ALA A 306 -12.12 42.23 18.28
CA ALA A 306 -13.18 42.80 17.43
C ALA A 306 -14.59 42.41 17.91
N VAL A 307 -14.79 41.15 18.33
CA VAL A 307 -16.07 40.69 18.89
C VAL A 307 -16.38 41.38 20.21
N THR A 308 -15.36 41.58 21.05
CA THR A 308 -15.50 42.32 22.32
C THR A 308 -15.92 43.77 22.08
N GLN A 309 -15.31 44.45 21.11
CA GLN A 309 -15.68 45.82 20.75
C GLN A 309 -17.12 45.91 20.21
N LEU A 310 -17.56 44.92 19.43
CA LEU A 310 -18.93 44.83 18.95
C LEU A 310 -19.92 44.67 20.12
N GLN A 311 -19.61 43.80 21.07
CA GLN A 311 -20.42 43.60 22.28
C GLN A 311 -20.53 44.90 23.09
N GLU A 312 -19.42 45.57 23.37
CA GLU A 312 -19.40 46.83 24.12
C GLU A 312 -20.29 47.91 23.47
N ARG A 313 -20.36 47.94 22.13
CA ARG A 313 -21.22 48.86 21.38
C ARG A 313 -22.71 48.51 21.46
N LEU A 314 -23.04 47.22 21.54
CA LEU A 314 -24.43 46.77 21.72
C LEU A 314 -24.94 47.04 23.15
N ASP A 315 -24.05 46.98 24.13
CA ASP A 315 -24.37 47.22 25.54
C ASP A 315 -24.50 48.73 25.89
N SER A 316 -23.97 49.63 25.05
CA SER A 316 -23.94 51.09 25.27
C SER A 316 -25.18 51.82 24.77
#